data_AF-A0A1Q2CHY7-F1
#
_entry.id   AF-A0A1Q2CHY7-F1
#
_cell.length_a   1.000
_cell.length_b   1.000
_cell.length_c   1.000
_cell.angle_alpha   90.00
_cell.angle_beta   90.00
_cell.angle_gamma   90.00
#
_symmetry.space_group_name_H-M   'P 1'
#
loop_
_entity.id
_entity.type
_entity.pdbx_description
1 polymer ?
#
loop_
_entity_poly.entity_id
_entity_poly.type
_entity_poly.pdbx_seq_one_letter_code
_entity_poly.pdbx_strand_id
1 'polypeptide(L)' 'MSTAKVTTTRRRRPDAKCPLRPGEPCTLCQACVTGPQDCGLVYLIMDDPEAREAFAQSKRVAADR' A
#
# COMPACT_ATOMS: atom_id res chain seq x y z
N MET A 1 -33.95 -30.70 -15.98
CA MET A 1 -32.78 -30.01 -16.55
C MET A 1 -32.12 -29.22 -15.42
N SER A 2 -31.12 -29.80 -14.76
CA SER A 2 -30.45 -29.20 -13.59
C SER A 2 -29.25 -28.38 -14.06
N THR A 3 -29.35 -27.06 -13.95
CA THR A 3 -28.23 -26.14 -14.21
C THR A 3 -27.38 -26.03 -12.95
N ALA A 4 -26.29 -26.81 -12.90
CA ALA A 4 -25.29 -26.70 -11.86
C ALA A 4 -24.56 -25.34 -11.97
N LYS A 5 -24.65 -24.53 -10.92
CA LYS A 5 -23.98 -23.22 -10.84
C LYS A 5 -22.53 -23.43 -10.42
N VAL A 6 -21.59 -23.20 -11.35
CA VAL A 6 -20.15 -23.23 -11.06
C VAL A 6 -19.81 -22.07 -10.12
N THR A 7 -19.53 -22.38 -8.86
CA THR A 7 -19.03 -21.41 -7.89
C THR A 7 -17.51 -21.33 -8.01
N THR A 8 -17.03 -20.49 -8.91
CA THR A 8 -15.60 -20.18 -9.00
C THR A 8 -15.20 -19.35 -7.79
N THR A 9 -14.52 -19.96 -6.83
CA THR A 9 -13.97 -19.26 -5.66
C THR A 9 -12.92 -18.26 -6.13
N ARG A 10 -13.23 -16.96 -6.09
CA ARG A 10 -12.27 -15.90 -6.46
C ARG A 10 -11.18 -15.86 -5.38
N ARG A 11 -9.95 -16.26 -5.72
CA ARG A 11 -8.79 -16.04 -4.82
C ARG A 11 -8.67 -14.55 -4.56
N ARG A 12 -8.78 -14.13 -3.30
CA ARG A 12 -8.42 -12.76 -2.89
C ARG A 12 -6.92 -12.61 -3.10
N ARG A 13 -6.51 -11.62 -3.90
CA ARG A 13 -5.11 -11.21 -3.95
C ARG A 13 -4.78 -10.55 -2.59
N PRO A 14 -3.56 -10.75 -2.05
CA PRO A 14 -3.11 -9.99 -0.90
C PRO A 14 -3.23 -8.50 -1.19
N ASP A 15 -3.78 -7.74 -0.25
CA ASP A 15 -3.83 -6.28 -0.38
C ASP A 15 -2.40 -5.73 -0.38
N ALA A 16 -2.09 -4.89 -1.36
CA ALA A 16 -0.80 -4.22 -1.43
C ALA A 16 -0.64 -3.32 -0.19
N LYS A 17 0.47 -3.47 0.54
CA LYS A 17 0.74 -2.68 1.74
C LYS A 17 1.30 -1.30 1.38
N CYS A 18 0.89 -0.26 2.10
CA CYS A 18 1.44 1.07 1.89
C CYS A 18 2.84 1.17 2.53
N PRO A 19 3.91 1.51 1.79
CA PRO A 19 5.26 1.60 2.35
C PRO A 19 5.39 2.73 3.38
N LEU A 20 4.55 3.75 3.26
CA LEU A 20 4.51 4.90 4.18
C LEU A 20 3.70 4.63 5.46
N ARG A 21 2.85 3.61 5.46
CA ARG A 21 2.02 3.20 6.61
C ARG A 21 2.23 1.70 6.88
N PRO A 22 3.38 1.32 7.48
CA PRO A 22 3.71 -0.07 7.73
C PRO A 22 2.64 -0.76 8.57
N GLY A 23 2.22 -1.96 8.16
CA GLY A 23 1.20 -2.73 8.87
C GLY A 23 -0.21 -2.54 8.31
N GLU A 24 -0.45 -1.48 7.53
CA GLU A 24 -1.76 -1.22 6.93
C GLU A 24 -1.79 -1.53 5.43
N PRO A 25 -2.90 -2.09 4.92
CA PRO A 25 -3.12 -2.18 3.48
C PRO A 25 -3.24 -0.77 2.89
N CYS A 26 -2.99 -0.65 1.59
CA CYS A 26 -3.28 0.59 0.88
C CYS A 26 -4.79 0.88 0.95
N THR A 27 -5.16 2.04 1.47
CA THR A 27 -6.57 2.46 1.60
C THR A 27 -7.01 3.41 0.48
N LEU A 28 -6.21 3.54 -0.59
CA LEU A 28 -6.47 4.45 -1.72
C LEU A 28 -6.77 5.89 -1.27
N CYS A 29 -5.98 6.41 -0.32
CA CYS A 29 -6.23 7.71 0.31
C CYS A 29 -6.02 8.93 -0.61
N GLN A 30 -5.38 8.74 -1.77
CA GLN A 30 -5.15 9.76 -2.78
C GLN A 30 -6.04 9.50 -3.99
N ALA A 31 -6.53 10.58 -4.61
CA ALA A 31 -7.40 10.48 -5.79
C ALA A 31 -6.66 9.80 -6.96
N CYS A 32 -7.40 9.01 -7.73
CA CYS A 32 -6.91 8.33 -8.94
C CYS A 32 -5.77 7.32 -8.71
N VAL A 33 -5.53 6.88 -7.47
CA VAL A 33 -4.55 5.85 -7.13
C VAL A 33 -5.20 4.47 -7.10
N THR A 34 -4.53 3.47 -7.65
CA THR A 34 -4.95 2.05 -7.64
C THR A 34 -4.10 1.18 -6.70
N GLY A 35 -2.98 1.71 -6.20
CA GLY A 35 -2.15 1.09 -5.16
C GLY A 35 -0.86 1.89 -4.87
N PRO A 36 0.09 1.31 -4.13
CA PRO A 36 1.36 1.97 -3.84
C PRO A 36 2.20 2.30 -5.07
N GLN A 37 2.06 1.50 -6.14
CA GLN A 37 2.86 1.60 -7.37
C GLN A 37 2.56 2.85 -8.22
N ASP A 38 1.36 3.43 -8.08
CA ASP A 38 0.91 4.63 -8.81
C ASP A 38 0.58 5.80 -7.87
N CYS A 39 1.00 5.70 -6.60
CA CYS A 39 0.83 6.77 -5.63
C CYS A 39 1.95 7.81 -5.73
N GLY A 40 1.61 9.05 -6.08
CA GLY A 40 2.60 10.14 -6.21
C GLY A 40 3.39 10.42 -4.93
N LEU A 41 2.79 10.29 -3.75
CA LEU A 41 3.49 10.48 -2.48
C LEU A 41 4.54 9.38 -2.23
N VAL A 42 4.20 8.13 -2.59
CA VAL A 42 5.15 7.00 -2.49
C VAL A 42 6.32 7.25 -3.42
N TYR A 43 6.07 7.69 -4.66
CA TYR A 43 7.12 8.05 -5.61
C TYR A 43 8.08 9.09 -5.01
N LEU A 44 7.57 10.24 -4.53
CA LEU A 44 8.40 11.32 -4.00
C LEU A 44 9.28 10.89 -2.82
N ILE A 45 8.74 10.11 -1.88
CA ILE A 45 9.52 9.71 -0.70
C ILE A 45 10.47 8.54 -0.99
N MET A 46 10.05 7.59 -1.83
CA MET A 46 10.81 6.35 -2.02
C MET A 46 11.85 6.42 -3.15
N ASP A 47 11.68 7.34 -4.11
CA ASP A 47 12.61 7.53 -5.23
C ASP A 47 13.80 8.43 -4.82
N ASP A 48 13.57 9.44 -3.98
CA ASP A 48 14.60 10.33 -3.47
C ASP A 48 15.33 9.72 -2.23
N PRO A 49 16.64 9.42 -2.32
CA PRO A 49 17.40 8.85 -1.21
C PRO A 49 17.36 9.70 0.07
N GLU A 50 17.45 11.02 -0.04
CA GLU A 50 17.49 11.93 1.11
C GLU A 50 16.13 11.94 1.82
N ALA A 51 15.05 12.08 1.05
CA ALA A 51 13.69 11.99 1.58
C ALA A 51 13.42 10.65 2.27
N ARG A 52 13.91 9.55 1.68
CA ARG A 52 13.74 8.20 2.21
C ARG A 52 14.47 7.99 3.53
N GLU A 53 15.66 8.55 3.67
CA GLU A 53 16.42 8.56 4.93
C GLU A 53 15.74 9.40 6.00
N ALA A 54 15.29 10.61 5.66
CA ALA A 54 14.54 11.46 6.57
C ALA A 54 13.25 10.78 7.06
N PHE A 55 12.53 10.09 6.17
CA PHE A 55 11.36 9.29 6.53
C PHE A 55 11.71 8.11 7.45
N ALA A 56 12.82 7.41 7.18
CA ALA A 56 13.26 6.34 8.08
C ALA A 56 13.63 6.86 9.47
N GLN A 57 14.23 8.05 9.57
CA GLN A 57 14.53 8.72 10.83
C GLN A 57 13.25 9.12 11.58
N SER A 58 12.29 9.74 10.91
CA SER A 58 11.02 10.17 11.54
C SER A 58 10.25 9.00 12.14
N LYS A 59 10.29 7.82 11.49
CA LYS A 59 9.70 6.59 12.01
C LYS A 59 10.35 6.10 13.30
N ARG A 60 11.67 6.25 13.44
CA ARG A 60 12.39 5.87 14.67
C ARG A 60 11.97 6.80 15.81
N VAL A 61 12.01 8.11 15.56
CA VAL A 61 11.59 9.13 16.53
C VAL A 61 10.13 8.95 16.97
N ALA A 62 9.23 8.58 16.04
CA ALA A 62 7.83 8.32 16.35
C ALA A 62 7.62 7.03 17.15
N ALA A 63 8.49 6.03 17.00
CA ALA A 63 8.45 4.80 17.80
C ALA A 63 8.98 5.01 19.23
N ASP A 64 9.84 6.00 19.43
CA ASP A 64 10.42 6.37 20.73
C ASP A 64 9.52 7.33 21.55
N ARG A 65 8.39 7.77 20.99
CA ARG A 65 7.40 8.64 21.64
C ARG A 65 6.27 7.83 22.27
#